data_AF-A0A495L9Q4-F1
#
_entry.id   AF-A0A495L9Q4-F1
#
_cell.length_a   1.000
_cell.length_b   1.000
_cell.length_c   1.000
_cell.angle_alpha   90.00
_cell.angle_beta   90.00
_cell.angle_gamma   90.00
#
_symmetry.space_group_name_H-M   'P 1'
#
loop_
_entity.id
_entity.type
_entity.pdbx_description
1 polymer ?
#
loop_
_entity_poly.entity_id
_entity_poly.type
_entity_poly.pdbx_seq_one_letter_code
_entity_poly.pdbx_strand_id
1 'polypeptide(L)'
;MSEAKKRVTLTLDPDLLAVAEAAVDAGDARSVSAWVNAALAEKKRRQERAQLLIEQDLVQARESDPQEYERAMQWAQDITDGKEGQAA
;
A
#
# COMPACT_ATOMS: atom_id res chain seq x y z
N MET A 1 13.10 7.82 -20.63
CA MET A 1 12.56 6.70 -21.42
C MET A 1 11.84 5.77 -20.46
N SER A 2 10.51 5.69 -20.51
CA SER A 2 9.75 4.74 -19.67
C SER A 2 10.18 3.32 -20.03
N GLU A 3 10.48 2.50 -19.02
CA GLU A 3 10.64 1.05 -19.21
C GLU A 3 9.39 0.50 -19.94
N ALA A 4 9.60 -0.39 -20.91
CA ALA A 4 8.50 -0.94 -21.69
C ALA A 4 7.58 -1.79 -20.79
N LYS A 5 6.26 -1.66 -20.96
CA LYS A 5 5.29 -2.47 -20.21
C LYS A 5 5.48 -3.95 -20.54
N LYS A 6 5.60 -4.80 -19.51
CA LYS A 6 5.65 -6.26 -19.67
C LYS A 6 4.23 -6.80 -19.81
N ARG A 7 4.02 -7.71 -20.77
CA ARG A 7 2.73 -8.40 -20.95
C ARG A 7 2.60 -9.49 -19.90
N VAL A 8 1.46 -9.52 -19.22
CA VAL A 8 1.08 -10.56 -18.26
C VAL A 8 -0.35 -11.00 -18.56
N THR A 9 -0.67 -12.25 -18.23
CA THR A 9 -2.04 -12.76 -18.21
C THR A 9 -2.48 -12.86 -16.76
N LEU A 10 -3.67 -12.37 -16.46
CA LEU A 10 -4.26 -12.38 -15.13
C LEU A 10 -5.73 -12.76 -15.24
N THR A 11 -6.26 -13.34 -14.17
CA THR A 11 -7.69 -13.63 -14.01
C THR A 11 -8.27 -12.55 -13.13
N LEU A 12 -9.40 -11.97 -13.55
CA LEU A 12 -10.16 -10.99 -12.77
C LEU A 12 -11.46 -11.65 -12.32
N ASP A 13 -11.92 -11.27 -11.14
CA ASP A 13 -13.28 -11.59 -10.73
C ASP A 13 -14.27 -10.95 -11.73
N PRO A 14 -15.40 -11.62 -12.05
CA PRO A 14 -16.30 -11.16 -13.11
C PRO A 14 -16.85 -9.75 -12.89
N ASP A 15 -17.10 -9.39 -11.64
CA ASP A 15 -17.58 -8.06 -11.23
C ASP A 15 -16.53 -6.97 -11.47
N LEU A 16 -15.25 -7.25 -11.16
CA LEU A 16 -14.15 -6.34 -11.43
C LEU A 16 -13.91 -6.16 -12.92
N LEU A 17 -14.05 -7.22 -13.72
CA LEU A 17 -13.96 -7.12 -15.17
C LEU A 17 -15.08 -6.24 -15.73
N ALA A 18 -16.32 -6.44 -15.28
CA ALA A 18 -17.48 -5.65 -15.73
C ALA A 18 -17.30 -4.15 -15.44
N VAL A 19 -16.74 -3.79 -14.28
CA VAL A 19 -16.43 -2.39 -13.95
C VAL A 19 -15.35 -1.81 -14.89
N ALA A 20 -14.32 -2.60 -15.19
CA ALA A 20 -13.26 -2.17 -16.10
C ALA A 20 -13.76 -2.00 -17.54
N GLU A 21 -14.64 -2.89 -18.01
CA GLU A 21 -15.28 -2.80 -19.33
C GLU A 21 -16.21 -1.58 -19.40
N ALA A 22 -17.05 -1.35 -18.40
CA ALA A 22 -17.92 -0.18 -18.33
C ALA A 22 -17.12 1.14 -18.38
N ALA A 23 -15.96 1.20 -17.72
CA ALA A 23 -15.08 2.37 -17.77
C ALA A 23 -14.44 2.57 -19.16
N VAL A 24 -14.22 1.50 -19.93
CA VAL A 24 -13.77 1.61 -21.32
C VAL A 24 -14.90 2.12 -22.20
N ASP A 25 -16.10 1.56 -22.05
CA ASP A 25 -17.29 1.96 -22.82
C ASP A 25 -17.70 3.41 -22.56
N ALA A 26 -17.54 3.89 -21.32
CA ALA A 26 -17.74 5.28 -20.94
C ALA A 26 -16.65 6.24 -21.48
N GLY A 27 -15.53 5.71 -21.98
CA GLY A 27 -14.39 6.50 -22.46
C GLY A 27 -13.42 6.96 -21.36
N ASP A 28 -13.64 6.55 -20.10
CA ASP A 28 -12.76 6.87 -18.96
C ASP A 28 -11.41 6.14 -19.05
N ALA A 29 -11.37 5.00 -19.74
CA ALA A 29 -10.16 4.24 -19.99
C ALA A 29 -10.04 3.80 -21.46
N ARG A 30 -8.79 3.78 -21.98
CA ARG A 30 -8.52 3.36 -23.37
C ARG A 30 -8.57 1.83 -23.58
N SER A 31 -8.50 1.07 -22.49
CA SER A 31 -8.54 -0.40 -22.47
C SER A 31 -8.65 -0.90 -21.04
N VAL A 32 -9.07 -2.17 -20.87
CA VAL A 32 -9.06 -2.85 -19.56
C VAL A 32 -7.66 -2.85 -18.95
N SER A 33 -6.62 -3.08 -19.76
CA SER A 33 -5.23 -3.02 -19.27
C SER A 33 -4.81 -1.62 -18.82
N ALA A 34 -5.33 -0.55 -19.43
CA ALA A 34 -5.08 0.82 -18.98
C ALA A 34 -5.78 1.08 -17.64
N TRP A 35 -7.02 0.61 -17.50
CA TRP A 35 -7.79 0.71 -16.25
C TRP A 35 -7.10 -0.02 -15.09
N VAL A 36 -6.69 -1.28 -15.30
CA VAL A 36 -5.97 -2.08 -14.29
C VAL A 36 -4.65 -1.42 -13.88
N ASN A 37 -3.87 -0.90 -14.83
CA ASN A 37 -2.64 -0.18 -14.51
C ASN A 37 -2.92 1.08 -13.67
N ALA A 38 -3.98 1.83 -13.97
CA ALA A 38 -4.36 3.01 -13.21
C ALA A 38 -4.77 2.65 -11.77
N ALA A 39 -5.56 1.58 -11.60
CA ALA A 39 -5.95 1.08 -10.28
C ALA A 39 -4.75 0.64 -9.44
N LEU A 40 -3.80 -0.10 -10.04
CA LEU A 40 -2.56 -0.52 -9.38
C LEU A 40 -1.67 0.68 -9.01
N ALA A 41 -1.54 1.65 -9.91
CA ALA A 41 -0.79 2.88 -9.64
C ALA A 41 -1.41 3.68 -8.49
N GLU A 42 -2.74 3.74 -8.40
CA GLU A 42 -3.43 4.39 -7.29
C GLU A 42 -3.24 3.66 -5.96
N LYS A 43 -3.34 2.32 -5.97
CA LYS A 43 -3.03 1.51 -4.79
C LYS A 43 -1.60 1.76 -4.31
N LYS A 44 -0.63 1.73 -5.23
CA LYS A 44 0.78 2.01 -4.94
C LYS A 44 0.96 3.39 -4.30
N ARG A 45 0.41 4.45 -4.91
CA ARG A 45 0.49 5.81 -4.36
C ARG A 45 -0.10 5.91 -2.95
N ARG A 46 -1.25 5.26 -2.70
CA ARG A 46 -1.87 5.24 -1.37
C ARG A 46 -0.98 4.56 -0.33
N GLN A 47 -0.35 3.44 -0.70
CA GLN A 47 0.59 2.75 0.18
C GLN A 47 1.85 3.59 0.45
N GLU A 48 2.43 4.21 -0.58
CA GLU A 48 3.59 5.10 -0.44
C GLU A 48 3.27 6.31 0.45
N ARG A 49 2.09 6.93 0.27
CA ARG A 49 1.65 8.04 1.13
C ARG A 49 1.44 7.61 2.58
N ALA A 50 0.80 6.47 2.81
CA ALA A 50 0.61 5.95 4.16
C ALA A 50 1.96 5.68 4.84
N GLN A 51 2.90 5.08 4.11
CA GLN A 51 4.24 4.83 4.62
C GLN A 51 4.98 6.12 5.00
N LEU A 52 4.91 7.15 4.15
CA LEU A 52 5.53 8.46 4.44
C LEU A 52 4.93 9.13 5.69
N LEU A 53 3.62 9.01 5.90
CA LEU A 53 2.98 9.55 7.10
C LEU A 53 3.43 8.79 8.36
N ILE A 54 3.51 7.47 8.30
CA ILE A 54 4.04 6.66 9.40
C ILE A 54 5.48 7.06 9.72
N GLU A 55 6.34 7.22 8.71
CA GLU A 55 7.72 7.64 8.90
C GLU A 55 7.82 9.03 9.54
N GLN A 56 6.99 9.99 9.10
CA GLN A 56 6.93 11.32 9.69
C GLN A 56 6.49 11.26 11.16
N ASP A 57 5.44 10.51 11.47
CA ASP A 57 4.92 10.36 12.84
C ASP A 57 5.97 9.72 13.76
N LEU A 58 6.73 8.73 13.28
CA LEU A 58 7.81 8.08 14.03
C LEU A 58 8.96 9.05 14.33
N VAL A 59 9.33 9.91 13.38
CA VAL A 59 10.35 10.95 13.61
C VAL A 59 9.87 11.93 14.67
N GLN A 60 8.63 12.42 14.57
CA GLN A 60 8.08 13.33 15.57
C GLN A 60 7.98 12.69 16.96
N ALA A 61 7.51 11.45 17.06
CA ALA A 61 7.39 10.74 18.32
C ALA A 61 8.75 10.57 19.01
N ARG A 62 9.78 10.24 18.23
CA ARG A 62 11.16 10.14 18.73
C ARG A 62 11.68 11.48 19.26
N GLU A 63 11.32 12.58 18.63
CA GLU A 63 11.74 13.93 19.06
C GLU A 63 10.95 14.42 20.28
N SER A 64 9.66 14.08 20.39
CA SER A 64 8.79 14.56 21.47
C SER A 64 8.95 13.78 22.78
N ASP A 65 9.03 12.46 22.71
CA ASP A 65 9.27 11.58 23.85
C ASP A 65 10.12 10.37 23.43
N PRO A 66 11.47 10.51 23.49
CA PRO A 66 12.39 9.44 23.10
C PRO A 66 12.20 8.14 23.89
N GLN A 67 11.80 8.21 25.16
CA GLN A 67 11.68 7.02 26.02
C GLN A 67 10.39 6.25 25.75
N GLU A 68 9.29 6.94 25.46
CA GLU A 68 8.07 6.31 24.98
C GLU A 68 8.27 5.66 23.61
N TYR A 69 8.96 6.36 22.69
CA TYR A 69 9.32 5.83 21.38
C TYR A 69 10.14 4.53 21.48
N GLU A 70 11.19 4.50 22.32
CA GLU A 70 12.01 3.29 22.52
C GLU A 70 11.19 2.12 23.07
N ARG A 71 10.28 2.36 24.03
CA ARG A 71 9.40 1.32 24.57
C ARG A 71 8.45 0.77 23.51
N ALA A 72 7.87 1.64 22.67
CA ALA A 72 6.98 1.23 21.59
C ALA A 72 7.71 0.40 20.52
N MET A 73 8.95 0.78 20.17
CA MET A 73 9.77 0.02 19.22
C MET A 73 10.18 -1.34 19.77
N GLN A 74 10.52 -1.43 21.06
CA GLN A 74 10.82 -2.69 21.73
C GLN A 74 9.61 -3.64 21.72
N TRP A 75 8.42 -3.13 22.03
CA TRP A 75 7.17 -3.91 21.95
C TRP A 75 6.89 -4.43 20.54
N ALA A 76 7.06 -3.59 19.51
CA ALA A 76 6.85 -4.01 18.13
C ALA A 76 7.83 -5.11 17.70
N GLN A 77 9.08 -5.02 18.15
CA GLN A 77 10.10 -6.02 17.89
C GLN A 77 9.78 -7.36 18.57
N ASP A 78 9.30 -7.32 19.82
CA ASP A 78 8.90 -8.54 20.55
C ASP A 78 7.69 -9.23 19.92
N ILE A 79 6.74 -8.49 19.34
CA ILE A 79 5.63 -9.06 18.53
C ILE A 79 6.16 -9.73 17.26
N THR A 80 7.06 -9.05 16.56
CA THR A 80 7.59 -9.55 15.29
C THR A 80 8.45 -10.80 15.49
N ASP A 81 9.15 -10.88 16.62
CA ASP A 81 9.93 -12.06 17.05
C ASP A 81 9.06 -13.17 17.66
N GLY A 82 7.75 -12.98 17.78
CA GLY A 82 6.82 -13.97 18.33
C GLY A 82 6.92 -14.19 19.84
N LYS A 83 7.46 -13.22 20.59
CA LYS A 83 7.60 -13.26 22.06
C LYS A 83 6.35 -12.70 22.75
N GLU A 84 5.18 -13.23 22.44
CA GLU A 84 3.98 -12.89 23.23
C GLU A 84 3.98 -13.68 24.55
N GLY A 85 4.24 -12.99 25.67
CA GLY A 85 4.01 -13.56 27.00
C GLY A 85 4.90 -13.08 28.16
N GLN A 86 5.22 -11.79 28.29
CA GLN A 86 5.60 -11.22 29.60
C GLN A 86 5.67 -9.69 29.56
N ALA A 87 4.53 -9.02 29.68
CA ALA A 87 4.48 -7.67 30.24
C ALA A 87 3.07 -7.44 30.78
N ALA A 88 2.88 -7.81 32.04
CA ALA A 88 1.83 -7.28 32.91
C ALA A 88 2.49 -6.25 33.83
#